data_AF-A0A0F9RX39-F1
#
_entry.id   AF-A0A0F9RX39-F1
#
_cell.length_a   1.000
_cell.length_b   1.000
_cell.length_c   1.000
_cell.angle_alpha   90.00
_cell.angle_beta   90.00
_cell.angle_gamma   90.00
#
_symmetry.space_group_name_H-M   'P 1'
#
loop_
_entity.id
_entity.type
_entity.pdbx_description
1 polymer ?
#
loop_
_entity_poly.entity_id
_entity_poly.type
_entity_poly.pdbx_seq_one_letter_code
_entity_poly.pdbx_strand_id
1 'polypeptide(L)'
;MADLPPDVYERGGQLFRDVVRTSAEGAEWTQHRPVALTLAEAKMRHWDWFHPIFGWILEGYKLEKDRDTKDILADSSEVVIATPERQEQLAETEGA
;
A
#
# COMPACT_ATOMS: atom_id res chain seq x y z
N MET A 1 -6.04 -5.93 20.57
CA MET A 1 -4.66 -5.73 20.08
C MET A 1 -4.71 -6.09 18.62
N ALA A 2 -4.32 -5.19 17.71
CA ALA A 2 -4.26 -5.54 16.29
C ALA A 2 -3.19 -6.61 16.11
N ASP A 3 -3.54 -7.75 15.53
CA ASP A 3 -2.59 -8.79 15.16
C ASP A 3 -1.50 -8.13 14.30
N LEU A 4 -0.27 -8.12 14.81
CA LEU A 4 0.86 -7.60 14.05
C LEU A 4 1.04 -8.51 12.82
N PRO A 5 1.40 -7.94 11.66
CA PRO A 5 1.70 -8.75 10.48
C PRO A 5 2.78 -9.79 10.80
N PRO A 6 2.78 -10.97 10.14
CA PRO A 6 3.84 -11.95 10.30
C PRO A 6 5.20 -11.29 10.03
N ASP A 7 6.20 -11.67 10.81
CA ASP A 7 7.59 -11.18 10.74
C ASP A 7 7.81 -9.72 11.22
N VAL A 8 6.83 -9.11 11.89
CA VAL A 8 6.99 -7.80 12.55
C VAL A 8 7.28 -7.97 14.03
N TYR A 9 8.31 -7.28 14.52
CA TYR A 9 8.66 -7.23 15.93
C TYR A 9 8.89 -5.79 16.40
N GLU A 10 8.72 -5.56 17.70
CA GLU A 10 9.02 -4.28 18.33
C GLU A 10 10.44 -4.29 18.92
N ARG A 11 11.21 -3.24 18.65
CA ARG A 11 12.52 -3.01 19.24
C ARG A 11 12.64 -1.55 19.67
N GLY A 12 12.62 -1.31 20.99
CA GLY A 12 12.77 0.04 21.55
C GLY A 12 11.62 0.99 21.24
N GLY A 13 10.38 0.48 21.19
CA GLY A 13 9.18 1.27 20.88
C GLY A 13 8.97 1.55 19.38
N GLN A 14 9.78 0.94 18.51
CA GLN A 14 9.68 1.04 17.06
C GLN A 14 9.46 -0.36 16.47
N LEU A 15 8.56 -0.47 15.49
CA LEU A 15 8.30 -1.71 14.78
C LEU A 15 9.30 -1.91 13.63
N PHE A 16 9.71 -3.15 13.44
CA PHE A 16 10.62 -3.58 12.38
C PHE A 16 10.13 -4.90 11.75
N ARG A 17 10.54 -5.13 10.51
CA ARG A 17 10.43 -6.42 9.82
C ARG A 17 11.79 -6.84 9.27
N ASP A 18 11.99 -8.13 9.18
CA ASP A 18 13.19 -8.72 8.59
C ASP A 18 12.92 -9.10 7.13
N VAL A 19 13.82 -8.69 6.23
CA VAL A 19 13.72 -8.98 4.79
C VAL A 19 15.01 -9.65 4.35
N VAL A 20 14.91 -10.91 3.91
CA VAL A 20 16.05 -11.62 3.32
C VAL A 20 16.34 -11.03 1.94
N ARG A 21 17.58 -10.63 1.72
CA ARG A 21 18.10 -10.10 0.46
C ARG A 21 19.27 -10.95 0.01
N THR A 22 19.34 -11.20 -1.29
CA THR A 22 20.47 -11.88 -1.92
C THR A 22 21.37 -10.84 -2.58
N SER A 23 22.67 -10.88 -2.29
CA SER A 23 23.66 -10.04 -2.98
C SER A 23 23.88 -10.51 -4.42
N ALA A 24 24.53 -9.68 -5.24
CA ALA A 24 24.91 -10.07 -6.60
C ALA A 24 25.85 -11.30 -6.65
N GLU A 25 26.55 -11.58 -5.55
CA GLU A 25 27.45 -12.73 -5.39
C GLU A 25 26.72 -13.97 -4.83
N GLY A 26 25.41 -13.89 -4.58
CA GLY A 26 24.59 -15.00 -4.08
C GLY A 26 24.56 -15.14 -2.56
N ALA A 27 25.23 -14.25 -1.80
CA ALA A 27 25.20 -14.27 -0.35
C ALA A 27 23.87 -13.69 0.18
N GLU A 28 23.19 -14.43 1.04
CA GLU A 28 21.98 -13.96 1.70
C GLU A 28 22.32 -13.14 2.96
N TRP A 29 21.63 -12.03 3.14
CA TRP A 29 21.70 -11.21 4.34
C TRP A 29 20.31 -10.72 4.72
N THR A 30 20.11 -10.48 6.01
CA THR A 30 18.83 -10.00 6.53
C THR A 30 18.88 -8.49 6.69
N GLN A 31 17.97 -7.80 6.00
CA GLN A 31 17.75 -6.38 6.13
C GLN A 31 16.65 -6.10 7.14
N HIS A 32 16.97 -5.39 8.22
CA HIS A 32 15.97 -4.91 9.17
C HIS A 32 15.36 -3.61 8.65
N ARG A 33 14.04 -3.57 8.43
CA ARG A 33 13.34 -2.41 7.89
C ARG A 33 12.30 -1.88 8.87
N PRO A 34 12.23 -0.57 9.13
CA PRO A 34 11.23 0.00 10.02
C PRO A 34 9.82 -0.13 9.41
N VAL A 35 8.85 -0.39 10.29
CA VAL A 35 7.44 -0.57 9.95
C VAL A 35 6.62 0.55 10.59
N ALA A 36 5.74 1.17 9.81
CA ALA A 36 4.75 2.12 10.27
C ALA A 36 3.43 1.43 10.58
N LEU A 37 2.65 2.00 11.51
CA LEU A 37 1.32 1.51 11.83
C LEU A 37 0.26 2.00 10.83
N THR A 38 0.52 3.15 10.20
CA THR A 38 -0.40 3.79 9.25
C THR A 38 0.29 4.13 7.94
N LEU A 39 -0.47 4.13 6.84
CA LEU A 39 0.03 4.54 5.53
C LEU A 39 0.55 5.99 5.51
N ALA A 40 -0.08 6.89 6.27
CA ALA A 40 0.34 8.28 6.35
C ALA A 40 1.73 8.40 6.98
N GLU A 41 1.97 7.70 8.09
CA GLU A 41 3.28 7.62 8.72
C GLU A 41 4.31 6.96 7.81
N ALA A 42 3.92 5.87 7.12
CA ALA A 42 4.77 5.17 6.17
C ALA A 42 5.31 6.09 5.07
N LYS A 43 4.43 6.91 4.48
CA LYS A 43 4.80 7.91 3.46
C LYS A 43 5.69 9.01 4.02
N MET A 44 5.36 9.54 5.20
CA MET A 44 6.10 10.65 5.81
C MET A 44 7.53 10.24 6.22
N ARG A 45 7.69 9.00 6.70
CA ARG A 45 8.97 8.50 7.22
C ARG A 45 9.71 7.57 6.25
N HIS A 46 9.13 7.31 5.08
CA HIS A 46 9.62 6.33 4.11
C HIS A 46 9.81 4.94 4.72
N TRP A 47 8.81 4.50 5.49
CA TRP A 47 8.79 3.20 6.18
C TRP A 47 7.88 2.21 5.49
N ASP A 48 8.09 0.93 5.78
CA ASP A 48 7.22 -0.12 5.26
C ASP A 48 5.88 -0.13 6.01
N TRP A 49 4.81 -0.47 5.33
CA TRP A 49 3.48 -0.60 5.93
C TRP A 49 2.74 -1.79 5.34
N PHE A 50 1.99 -2.50 6.17
CA PHE A 50 1.23 -3.66 5.72
C PHE A 50 -0.22 -3.26 5.39
N HIS A 51 -0.60 -3.41 4.12
CA HIS A 51 -1.98 -3.26 3.68
C HIS A 51 -2.69 -4.62 3.76
N PRO A 52 -3.90 -4.72 4.35
CA PRO A 52 -4.58 -6.01 4.53
C PRO A 52 -4.92 -6.74 3.21
N ILE A 53 -5.22 -6.00 2.15
CA ILE A 53 -5.52 -6.54 0.80
C ILE A 53 -4.26 -6.74 -0.05
N PHE A 54 -3.41 -5.71 -0.18
CA PHE A 54 -2.29 -5.73 -1.12
C PHE A 54 -0.97 -6.26 -0.53
N GLY A 55 -0.91 -6.51 0.78
CA GLY A 55 0.29 -6.91 1.49
C GLY A 55 1.24 -5.73 1.74
N TRP A 56 2.55 -5.99 1.70
CA TRP A 56 3.57 -5.01 2.05
C TRP A 56 3.68 -3.87 1.04
N ILE A 57 3.52 -2.65 1.54
CA ILE A 57 3.85 -1.40 0.86
C ILE A 57 5.21 -0.92 1.39
N LEU A 58 6.21 -0.98 0.52
CA LEU A 58 7.56 -0.52 0.75
C LEU A 58 7.62 1.00 0.75
N GLU A 59 8.24 1.56 1.79
CA GLU A 59 8.50 2.99 1.95
C GLU A 59 7.23 3.88 1.85
N GLY A 60 6.04 3.29 1.97
CA GLY A 60 4.75 3.98 1.81
C GLY A 60 4.30 4.24 0.37
N TYR A 61 5.08 3.80 -0.63
CA TYR A 61 4.81 4.13 -2.04
C TYR A 61 4.71 2.93 -2.98
N LYS A 62 5.47 1.85 -2.73
CA LYS A 62 5.62 0.76 -3.72
C LYS A 62 5.15 -0.56 -3.14
N LEU A 63 4.37 -1.33 -3.90
CA LEU A 63 4.03 -2.70 -3.49
C LEU A 63 5.26 -3.62 -3.57
N GLU A 64 5.43 -4.48 -2.57
CA GLU A 64 6.51 -5.47 -2.53
C GLU A 64 6.34 -6.54 -3.62
N LYS A 65 5.10 -6.96 -3.85
CA LYS A 65 4.71 -7.90 -4.89
C LYS A 65 3.81 -7.19 -5.88
N ASP A 66 4.03 -7.44 -7.16
CA ASP A 66 3.11 -7.00 -8.21
C ASP A 66 1.72 -7.60 -7.97
N ARG A 67 0.69 -6.81 -8.31
CA ARG A 67 -0.69 -7.27 -8.31
C ARG A 67 -0.87 -8.37 -9.36
N ASP A 68 -1.73 -9.33 -9.08
CA ASP A 68 -2.09 -10.34 -10.08
C ASP A 68 -2.69 -9.66 -11.32
N THR A 69 -2.37 -10.18 -12.51
CA THR A 69 -2.84 -9.60 -13.78
C THR A 69 -4.36 -9.50 -13.83
N LYS A 70 -5.10 -10.44 -13.21
CA LYS A 70 -6.57 -10.36 -13.15
C LYS A 70 -7.07 -9.20 -12.31
N ASP A 71 -6.34 -8.86 -11.25
CA ASP A 71 -6.68 -7.76 -10.36
C ASP A 71 -6.37 -6.40 -11.03
N ILE A 72 -5.25 -6.32 -11.77
CA ILE A 72 -4.89 -5.13 -12.56
C ILE A 72 -5.93 -4.85 -13.65
N LEU A 73 -6.41 -5.90 -14.33
CA LEU A 73 -7.36 -5.81 -15.44
C LEU A 73 -8.83 -5.80 -14.99
N ALA A 74 -9.10 -5.90 -13.69
CA ALA A 74 -10.44 -5.72 -13.13
C ALA A 74 -10.80 -4.23 -13.20
N ASP A 75 -11.14 -3.76 -14.39
CA ASP A 75 -11.70 -2.42 -14.60
C ASP A 75 -13.12 -2.39 -14.04
N SER A 76 -13.26 -1.91 -12.81
CA SER A 76 -14.55 -1.63 -12.17
C SER A 76 -15.01 -0.19 -12.42
N SER A 77 -14.51 0.44 -13.49
CA SER A 77 -14.85 1.80 -13.87
C SER A 77 -16.23 1.79 -14.55
N GLU A 78 -17.26 2.30 -13.87
CA GLU A 78 -18.57 2.46 -14.48
C GLU A 78 -18.57 3.71 -15.38
N VAL A 79 -18.74 3.53 -16.69
CA VAL A 79 -18.89 4.65 -17.62
C VAL A 79 -20.28 5.26 -17.41
N VAL A 80 -20.35 6.36 -16.65
CA VAL A 80 -21.58 7.15 -16.54
C VAL A 80 -21.71 8.01 -17.80
N ILE A 81 -22.55 7.57 -18.74
CA ILE A 81 -22.96 8.40 -19.86
C ILE A 81 -23.88 9.50 -19.31
N ALA A 82 -23.34 10.71 -19.17
CA ALA A 82 -24.13 11.89 -18.89
C ALA A 82 -24.91 12.28 -20.15
N THR A 83 -26.19 11.93 -20.21
CA THR A 83 -27.13 12.58 -21.13
C THR A 83 -27.20 14.08 -20.80
N PRO A 84 -27.55 14.97 -21.75
CA PRO A 84 -27.58 16.41 -21.50
C PRO A 84 -28.39 16.80 -20.24
N GLU A 85 -29.51 16.12 -19.97
CA GLU A 85 -30.34 16.32 -18.76
C GLU A 85 -29.61 15.94 -17.45
N ARG A 86 -28.61 15.06 -17.51
CA ARG A 86 -27.79 14.62 -16.36
C ARG A 86 -26.60 15.55 -16.09
N GLN A 87 -26.17 16.33 -17.08
CA GLN A 87 -25.09 17.32 -16.92
C GLN A 87 -25.54 18.54 -16.11
N GLU A 88 -26.79 18.98 -16.27
CA GLU A 88 -27.35 20.09 -15.48
C GLU A 88 -27.46 19.73 -13.99
N GLN A 89 -27.87 18.51 -13.65
CA GLN A 89 -27.96 18.04 -12.25
C GLN A 89 -26.58 17.89 -11.58
N LEU A 90 -25.55 17.47 -12.32
CA LEU A 90 -24.19 17.36 -11.78
C LEU A 90 -23.56 18.74 -11.52
N ALA A 91 -23.81 19.71 -12.42
CA ALA A 91 -23.32 21.08 -12.28
C ALA A 91 -23.91 21.81 -11.06
N GLU A 92 -25.15 21.51 -10.66
CA GLU A 92 -25.75 22.07 -9.43
C GLU A 92 -25.16 21.48 -8.13
N THR A 93 -24.67 20.24 -8.15
CA THR A 93 -24.10 19.58 -6.97
C THR A 93 -22.62 19.88 -6.69
N GLU A 94 -21.85 20.37 -7.67
CA GLU A 94 -20.43 20.73 -7.49
C GLU A 94 -20.21 22.21 -7.10
N GLY A 95 -21.28 22.99 -6.97
CA GLY A 95 -21.24 24.44 -6.73
C GLY A 95 -21.80 24.93 -5.38
N ALA A 96 -21.89 24.08 -4.36
CA ALA A 96 -22.40 24.43 -3.02
C ALA A 96 -21.31 24.36 -1.93
#